data_AF-A0A800KIQ5-F1
#
_entry.id   AF-A0A800KIQ5-F1
#
_cell.length_a   1.000
_cell.length_b   1.000
_cell.length_c   1.000
_cell.angle_alpha   90.00
_cell.angle_beta   90.00
_cell.angle_gamma   90.00
#
_symmetry.space_group_name_H-M   'P 1'
#
loop_
_entity.id
_entity.type
_entity.pdbx_description
1 polymer ?
#
loop_
_entity_poly.entity_id
_entity_poly.type
_entity_poly.pdbx_seq_one_letter_code
_entity_poly.pdbx_strand_id
1 'polypeptide(L)'
;SFPVEAYSLESAPQVVQRVWTVASDLGYGRYFPMGSTSRVLDDHLKLIDVGIPTIDIIDFDYGPSNSFWHTLRDIPENTSSRSLLMVGDVVVYRSR
;
A
#
# COMPACT_ATOMS: atom_id res chain seq x y z
N SER A 1 -7.77 -4.08 -1.74
CA SER A 1 -6.46 -4.72 -2.09
C SER A 1 -5.46 -3.61 -2.27
N PHE A 2 -4.15 -3.89 -2.25
CA PHE A 2 -3.09 -2.89 -2.30
C PHE A 2 -2.35 -2.96 -3.67
N PRO A 3 -2.95 -2.45 -4.76
CA PRO A 3 -2.20 -2.23 -5.99
C PRO A 3 -1.14 -1.14 -5.79
N VAL A 4 -0.14 -1.10 -6.66
CA VAL A 4 0.98 -0.16 -6.51
C VAL A 4 0.52 1.27 -6.84
N GLU A 5 0.68 2.21 -5.91
CA GLU A 5 0.47 3.64 -6.17
C GLU A 5 1.49 4.14 -7.21
N ALA A 6 1.04 4.92 -8.19
CA ALA A 6 1.84 5.20 -9.38
C ALA A 6 3.09 6.05 -9.11
N TYR A 7 3.04 7.07 -8.25
CA TYR A 7 4.25 7.84 -7.91
C TYR A 7 5.29 6.99 -7.17
N SER A 8 4.85 6.04 -6.36
CA SER A 8 5.70 5.07 -5.68
C SER A 8 6.46 4.20 -6.68
N LEU A 9 5.79 3.70 -7.73
CA LEU A 9 6.45 2.93 -8.79
C LEU A 9 7.42 3.79 -9.61
N GLU A 10 7.02 5.02 -9.93
CA GLU A 10 7.83 5.94 -10.75
C GLU A 10 9.10 6.40 -10.02
N SER A 11 8.99 6.68 -8.72
CA SER A 11 10.03 7.36 -7.96
C SER A 11 10.85 6.43 -7.07
N ALA A 12 10.29 5.29 -6.65
CA ALA A 12 10.96 4.31 -5.79
C ALA A 12 10.70 2.85 -6.26
N PRO A 13 10.91 2.51 -7.54
CA PRO A 13 10.60 1.18 -8.10
C PRO A 13 11.31 0.04 -7.37
N GLN A 14 12.53 0.28 -6.90
CA GLN A 14 13.30 -0.70 -6.12
C GLN A 14 12.66 -1.02 -4.75
N VAL A 15 12.02 -0.03 -4.12
CA VAL A 15 11.33 -0.22 -2.83
C VAL A 15 10.01 -0.94 -3.06
N VAL A 16 9.25 -0.54 -4.10
CA VAL A 16 8.04 -1.25 -4.53
C VAL A 16 8.34 -2.71 -4.80
N GLN A 17 9.32 -3.01 -5.66
CA GLN A 17 9.67 -4.37 -6.04
C GLN A 17 10.01 -5.21 -4.81
N ARG A 18 10.79 -4.66 -3.88
CA ARG A 18 11.14 -5.34 -2.63
C ARG A 18 9.90 -5.67 -1.80
N VAL A 19 9.05 -4.69 -1.53
CA VAL A 19 7.88 -4.84 -0.67
C VAL A 19 6.84 -5.79 -1.28
N TRP A 20 6.56 -5.68 -2.57
CA TRP A 20 5.61 -6.57 -3.24
C TRP A 20 6.17 -7.98 -3.46
N THR A 21 7.49 -8.14 -3.60
CA THR A 21 8.12 -9.47 -3.60
C THR A 21 7.92 -10.14 -2.24
N VAL A 22 8.19 -9.42 -1.13
CA VAL A 22 7.92 -9.93 0.22
C VAL A 22 6.45 -10.33 0.38
N ALA A 23 5.51 -9.49 -0.07
CA ALA A 23 4.09 -9.83 -0.02
C ALA A 23 3.76 -11.10 -0.83
N SER A 24 4.37 -11.28 -2.01
CA SER A 24 4.23 -12.49 -2.80
C SER A 24 4.77 -13.73 -2.07
N ASP A 25 5.98 -13.63 -1.50
CA ASP A 25 6.65 -14.73 -0.78
C ASP A 25 5.89 -15.17 0.47
N LEU A 26 5.20 -14.23 1.14
CA LEU A 26 4.31 -14.49 2.27
C LEU A 26 2.94 -15.06 1.85
N GLY A 27 2.68 -15.24 0.55
CA GLY A 27 1.42 -15.74 0.02
C GLY A 27 0.31 -14.68 -0.12
N TYR A 28 0.65 -13.39 0.02
CA TYR A 28 -0.28 -12.27 -0.11
C TYR A 28 -0.32 -11.64 -1.51
N GLY A 29 0.34 -12.23 -2.52
CA GLY A 29 0.42 -11.67 -3.86
C GLY A 29 -0.93 -11.31 -4.51
N ARG A 30 -2.02 -12.04 -4.19
CA ARG A 30 -3.38 -11.68 -4.66
C ARG A 30 -3.91 -10.36 -4.09
N TYR A 31 -3.41 -9.94 -2.93
CA TYR A 31 -3.78 -8.70 -2.25
C TYR A 31 -2.81 -7.57 -2.57
N PHE A 32 -1.57 -7.89 -2.96
CA PHE A 32 -0.53 -6.94 -3.39
C PHE A 32 -0.18 -7.20 -4.87
N PRO A 33 -1.06 -6.84 -5.83
CA PRO A 33 -0.77 -7.06 -7.25
C PRO A 33 0.30 -6.06 -7.76
N MET A 34 1.25 -6.56 -8.56
CA MET A 34 2.35 -5.79 -9.18
C MET A 34 1.92 -4.93 -10.38
N GLY A 35 0.71 -4.35 -10.33
CA GLY A 35 0.22 -3.39 -11.33
C GLY A 35 0.10 -2.00 -10.72
N SER A 36 0.55 -0.98 -11.44
CA SER A 36 0.33 0.42 -11.05
C SER A 36 -1.14 0.79 -11.16
N THR A 37 -1.63 1.60 -10.23
CA THR A 37 -2.98 2.18 -10.25
C THR A 37 -2.90 3.71 -10.41
N SER A 38 -3.73 4.46 -9.70
CA SER A 38 -3.76 5.92 -9.68
C SER A 38 -2.51 6.54 -9.03
N ARG A 39 -2.24 7.79 -9.42
CA ARG A 39 -1.34 8.69 -8.72
C ARG A 39 -2.06 9.33 -7.55
N VAL A 40 -1.46 9.33 -6.36
CA VAL A 40 -2.03 9.93 -5.14
C VAL A 40 -1.11 11.01 -4.61
N LEU A 41 -1.67 12.18 -4.31
CA LEU A 41 -0.95 13.21 -3.58
C LEU A 41 -0.99 12.87 -2.10
N ASP A 42 0.13 12.34 -1.59
CA ASP A 42 0.29 11.94 -0.19
C ASP A 42 1.68 12.36 0.35
N ASP A 43 1.92 12.09 1.62
CA ASP A 43 3.11 12.51 2.36
C ASP A 43 4.42 11.95 1.77
N HIS A 44 4.38 10.78 1.12
CA HIS A 44 5.55 10.15 0.50
C HIS A 44 6.20 11.04 -0.55
N LEU A 45 5.43 11.89 -1.23
CA LEU A 45 5.96 12.82 -2.24
C LEU A 45 6.93 13.82 -1.64
N LYS A 46 6.69 14.31 -0.42
CA LYS A 46 7.59 15.25 0.25
C LYS A 46 8.90 14.59 0.67
N LEU A 47 8.87 13.30 0.98
CA LEU A 47 10.07 12.51 1.26
C LEU A 47 10.86 12.22 -0.02
N ILE A 48 10.16 11.92 -1.12
CA ILE A 48 10.75 11.77 -2.45
C ILE A 48 11.42 13.08 -2.90
N ASP A 49 10.78 14.23 -2.72
CA ASP A 49 11.30 15.57 -3.10
C ASP A 49 12.67 15.87 -2.46
N VAL A 50 12.93 15.34 -1.27
CA VAL A 50 14.21 15.50 -0.54
C VAL A 50 15.18 14.32 -0.74
N GLY A 51 14.87 13.43 -1.68
CA GLY A 51 15.75 12.33 -2.10
C GLY A 51 15.66 11.06 -1.26
N ILE A 52 14.60 10.88 -0.46
CA ILE A 52 14.37 9.66 0.32
C ILE A 52 13.41 8.74 -0.46
N PRO A 53 13.87 7.58 -0.99
CA PRO A 53 12.99 6.65 -1.67
C PRO A 53 11.91 6.12 -0.72
N THR A 54 10.67 6.53 -0.97
CA THR A 54 9.51 6.23 -0.13
C THR A 54 8.38 5.73 -1.02
N ILE A 55 7.60 4.77 -0.51
CA ILE A 55 6.41 4.26 -1.19
C ILE A 55 5.20 4.44 -0.30
N ASP A 56 4.02 4.43 -0.91
CA ASP A 56 2.74 4.43 -0.24
C ASP A 56 2.05 3.06 -0.40
N ILE A 57 1.58 2.49 0.71
CA ILE A 57 0.75 1.28 0.74
C ILE A 57 -0.66 1.71 1.13
N ILE A 58 -1.50 1.91 0.12
CA ILE A 58 -2.83 2.49 0.26
C ILE A 58 -3.92 1.57 -0.32
N ASP A 59 -5.09 1.56 0.32
CA ASP A 59 -6.28 0.88 -0.21
C ASP A 59 -7.08 1.87 -1.06
N PHE A 60 -7.29 1.53 -2.33
CA PHE A 60 -8.00 2.38 -3.28
C PHE A 60 -9.52 2.14 -3.30
N ASP A 61 -10.02 1.15 -2.56
CA ASP A 61 -11.43 0.78 -2.51
C ASP A 61 -11.89 0.51 -1.06
N TYR A 62 -11.94 1.57 -0.26
CA TYR A 62 -12.41 1.49 1.12
C TYR A 62 -13.94 1.60 1.21
N GLY A 63 -14.60 0.45 1.28
CA GLY A 63 -16.05 0.32 1.12
C GLY A 63 -16.48 0.35 -0.35
N PRO A 64 -17.76 0.13 -0.67
CA PRO A 64 -18.22 0.11 -2.07
C PRO A 64 -17.87 1.42 -2.78
N SER A 65 -17.04 1.34 -3.83
CA SER A 65 -16.60 2.51 -4.61
C SER A 65 -15.93 3.58 -3.74
N ASN A 66 -15.08 3.15 -2.81
CA ASN A 66 -14.35 4.01 -1.86
C ASN A 66 -15.24 4.93 -0.99
N SER A 67 -16.51 4.55 -0.76
CA SER A 67 -17.52 5.41 -0.13
C SER A 67 -17.35 5.65 1.38
N PHE A 68 -16.45 4.93 2.06
CA PHE A 68 -16.23 5.13 3.49
C PHE A 68 -15.21 6.23 3.80
N TRP A 69 -14.27 6.47 2.88
CA TRP A 69 -13.23 7.49 3.04
C TRP A 69 -13.82 8.89 3.26
N HIS A 70 -13.31 9.61 4.26
CA HIS A 70 -13.77 10.96 4.63
C HIS A 70 -15.27 11.06 4.98
N THR A 71 -15.84 10.01 5.57
CA THR A 71 -17.24 10.00 6.02
C THR A 71 -17.35 9.53 7.47
N LEU A 72 -18.55 9.65 8.05
CA LEU A 72 -18.88 9.04 9.35
C LEU A 72 -18.86 7.49 9.33
N ARG A 73 -18.66 6.89 8.15
CA ARG A 73 -18.44 5.45 8.00
C ARG A 73 -16.97 5.07 8.14
N ASP A 74 -16.06 6.01 8.28
CA ASP A 74 -14.68 5.70 8.63
C ASP A 74 -14.57 5.37 10.13
N ILE A 75 -14.94 4.13 10.46
CA ILE A 75 -15.01 3.59 11.81
C ILE A 75 -14.34 2.21 11.85
N PRO A 76 -13.83 1.77 13.01
CA PRO A 76 -13.09 0.52 13.13
C PRO A 76 -13.82 -0.72 12.58
N GLU A 77 -15.15 -0.75 12.65
CA GLU A 77 -15.99 -1.85 12.17
C GLU A 77 -15.89 -2.07 10.65
N ASN A 78 -15.52 -1.04 9.89
CA ASN A 78 -15.29 -1.16 8.44
C ASN A 78 -13.83 -1.49 8.10
N THR A 79 -12.95 -1.58 9.10
CA THR A 79 -11.55 -1.94 8.92
C THR A 79 -11.33 -3.45 9.13
N SER A 80 -10.63 -4.08 8.20
CA SER A 80 -10.34 -5.51 8.25
C SER A 80 -9.08 -5.80 9.07
N SER A 81 -9.23 -6.56 10.17
CA SER A 81 -8.09 -7.06 10.96
C SER A 81 -7.12 -7.91 10.13
N ARG A 82 -7.65 -8.65 9.14
CA ARG A 82 -6.84 -9.42 8.19
C ARG A 82 -5.99 -8.52 7.31
N SER A 83 -6.54 -7.37 6.87
CA SER A 83 -5.80 -6.41 6.06
C SER A 83 -4.65 -5.78 6.86
N LEU A 84 -4.92 -5.40 8.12
CA LEU A 84 -3.90 -4.90 9.03
C LEU A 84 -2.78 -5.92 9.27
N LEU A 85 -3.13 -7.19 9.49
CA LEU A 85 -2.15 -8.28 9.63
C LEU A 85 -1.27 -8.40 8.39
N MET A 86 -1.87 -8.43 7.19
CA MET A 86 -1.10 -8.57 5.95
C MET A 86 -0.12 -7.43 5.73
N VAL A 87 -0.54 -6.17 5.94
CA VAL A 87 0.35 -5.00 5.83
C VAL A 87 1.45 -5.07 6.89
N GLY A 88 1.10 -5.42 8.13
CA GLY A 88 2.06 -5.55 9.23
C GLY A 88 3.12 -6.62 8.96
N ASP A 89 2.71 -7.82 8.55
CA ASP A 89 3.60 -8.93 8.20
C ASP A 89 4.59 -8.51 7.10
N VAL A 90 4.12 -7.82 6.06
CA VAL A 90 4.95 -7.36 4.94
C VAL A 90 5.98 -6.33 5.39
N VAL A 91 5.56 -5.35 6.19
CA VAL A 91 6.43 -4.23 6.61
C VAL A 91 7.46 -4.65 7.66
N VAL A 92 7.10 -5.53 8.59
CA VAL A 92 8.00 -6.04 9.64
C VAL A 92 8.90 -7.17 9.14
N TYR A 93 8.60 -7.77 7.98
CA TYR A 93 9.34 -8.90 7.45
C TYR A 93 10.86 -8.69 7.48
N ARG A 94 11.56 -9.65 8.07
CA ARG A 94 13.02 -9.73 8.05
C ARG A 94 13.43 -11.04 7.40
N SER A 95 14.11 -10.94 6.26
CA SER A 95 14.82 -12.08 5.69
C SER A 95 15.83 -12.56 6.73
N ARG A 96 15.75 -13.85 7.09
CA ARG A 96 16.82 -14.51 7.84
C ARG A 96 18.05 -14.67 6.97
#